data_AF-A0A0P6YKM6-F1
#
_entry.id   AF-A0A0P6YKM6-F1
#
_cell.length_a   1.000
_cell.length_b   1.000
_cell.length_c   1.000
_cell.angle_alpha   90.00
_cell.angle_beta   90.00
_cell.angle_gamma   90.00
#
_symmetry.space_group_name_H-M   'P 1'
#
loop_
_entity.id
_entity.type
_entity.pdbx_description
1 polymer ?
#
loop_
_entity_poly.entity_id
_entity_poly.type
_entity_poly.pdbx_seq_one_letter_code
_entity_poly.pdbx_strand_id
1 'polypeptide(L)'
;MNCPKCEQPFRAEIWLIVDAAERPDLLERAKNGVLHEIACPRCGPLGQVDVPLLLYFSHPPLPGGEGVGVRLLFSPARQTTAEQDREQARGLLEHLQASLGAAWQEDWLENIPIVPRPLLPVALSEGLEAVERKMAEALAAQLPPELRQALEELARSGVEIRTPEDLQRLLESRPDLREKLERAIGDHLSPAENELQCRFQEALALQGQAENRPQLWPDVLTRWQALIEDAQRQNDPMLAASAKGNLANSYFRLYEISGEDAWAVQAQRLFEEIGRTFTRSLHPQAWAMSEHSLGNLWLRRYERSGEEAHAQAAEAHYENALEVRRREVAPADWAMTEHALGNLWLRRYERSGEEAHAQAAEAHLRNALQEYRREVAPSQWATVQHALGILFARRYERSGEEAHAQAAEAHLRNALQEYRREVAPSQWATVQHALGILFARRYERSGEEAHAQAAEAHLRNALQEYRREVAPADWAMTEHALGNLWLRRYERSGEEAHAQAAEAHYENALEVRRREVAPADWAMTEHALGNLWLRRYERSGEEAHAQAAEAHYEN
;
A
#
# COMPACT_ATOMS: atom_id res chain seq x y z
N MET A 1 -21.41 49.00 18.12
CA MET A 1 -20.18 48.89 18.93
C MET A 1 -19.76 50.29 19.39
N ASN A 2 -19.04 50.42 20.49
CA ASN A 2 -18.52 51.73 20.95
C ASN A 2 -17.09 51.92 20.43
N CYS A 3 -16.76 53.14 19.99
CA CYS A 3 -15.40 53.42 19.55
C CYS A 3 -14.42 53.43 20.72
N PRO A 4 -13.30 52.68 20.69
CA PRO A 4 -12.33 52.67 21.79
C PRO A 4 -11.57 53.99 21.96
N LYS A 5 -11.60 54.88 20.96
CA LYS A 5 -10.92 56.19 21.00
C LYS A 5 -11.81 57.33 21.48
N CYS A 6 -13.07 57.36 21.04
CA CYS A 6 -13.98 58.48 21.33
C CYS A 6 -15.28 58.07 22.02
N GLU A 7 -15.41 56.79 22.43
CA GLU A 7 -16.49 56.16 23.22
C GLU A 7 -17.91 56.29 22.66
N GLN A 8 -18.07 56.95 21.52
CA GLN A 8 -19.35 57.09 20.85
C GLN A 8 -19.81 55.76 20.23
N PRO A 9 -21.10 55.42 20.35
CA PRO A 9 -21.66 54.26 19.68
C PRO A 9 -21.72 54.51 18.17
N PHE A 10 -21.27 53.53 17.39
CA PHE A 10 -21.45 53.51 15.95
C PHE A 10 -21.73 52.08 15.46
N ARG A 11 -22.30 51.98 14.26
CA ARG A 11 -22.56 50.71 13.59
C ARG A 11 -21.46 50.49 12.56
N ALA A 12 -20.76 49.36 12.65
CA ALA A 12 -19.86 48.89 11.61
C ALA A 12 -20.58 47.77 10.85
N GLU A 13 -20.52 47.82 9.53
CA GLU A 13 -21.01 46.74 8.67
C GLU A 13 -19.83 45.83 8.33
N ILE A 14 -19.96 44.55 8.66
CA ILE A 14 -18.96 43.52 8.40
C ILE A 14 -19.55 42.57 7.38
N TRP A 15 -18.89 42.46 6.23
CA TRP A 15 -19.34 41.64 5.10
C TRP A 15 -18.68 40.26 5.17
N LEU A 16 -19.47 39.21 5.38
CA LEU A 16 -18.97 37.82 5.42
C LEU A 16 -19.21 37.07 4.12
N ILE A 17 -20.24 37.44 3.37
CA ILE A 17 -20.55 36.93 2.04
C ILE A 17 -20.64 38.13 1.10
N VAL A 18 -19.92 38.10 -0.01
CA VAL A 18 -19.93 39.19 -1.01
C VAL A 18 -20.15 38.59 -2.39
N ASP A 19 -21.22 39.02 -3.07
CA ASP A 19 -21.35 38.85 -4.51
C ASP A 19 -20.46 39.87 -5.21
N ALA A 20 -19.44 39.36 -5.90
CA ALA A 20 -18.42 40.15 -6.57
C ALA A 20 -18.96 40.97 -7.76
N ALA A 21 -20.06 40.52 -8.39
CA ALA A 21 -20.66 41.24 -9.51
C ALA A 21 -21.67 42.30 -9.04
N GLU A 22 -22.44 42.02 -7.99
CA GLU A 22 -23.40 42.99 -7.43
C GLU A 22 -22.72 44.10 -6.62
N ARG A 23 -21.57 43.79 -5.98
CA ARG A 23 -20.83 44.73 -5.12
C ARG A 23 -19.36 44.86 -5.55
N PRO A 24 -19.10 45.44 -6.75
CA PRO A 24 -17.74 45.66 -7.23
C PRO A 24 -16.94 46.59 -6.31
N ASP A 25 -17.60 47.48 -5.57
CA ASP A 25 -16.98 48.33 -4.56
C ASP A 25 -16.37 47.53 -3.40
N LEU A 26 -17.05 46.47 -2.94
CA LEU A 26 -16.54 45.58 -1.90
C LEU A 26 -15.44 44.66 -2.44
N LEU A 27 -15.57 44.22 -3.69
CA LEU A 27 -14.52 43.46 -4.36
C LEU A 27 -13.23 44.26 -4.49
N GLU A 28 -13.30 45.54 -4.88
CA GLU A 28 -12.14 46.44 -4.93
C GLU A 28 -11.53 46.67 -3.55
N ARG A 29 -12.36 46.76 -2.51
CA ARG A 29 -11.85 46.82 -1.13
C ARG A 29 -11.18 45.52 -0.70
N ALA A 30 -11.65 44.37 -1.16
CA ALA A 30 -11.02 43.07 -0.91
C ALA A 30 -9.67 42.96 -1.65
N LYS A 31 -9.59 43.40 -2.91
CA LYS A 31 -8.35 43.50 -3.69
C LYS A 31 -7.30 44.38 -3.01
N ASN A 32 -7.73 45.48 -2.40
CA ASN A 32 -6.83 46.38 -1.67
C ASN A 32 -6.55 45.94 -0.22
N GLY A 33 -7.14 44.83 0.25
CA GLY A 33 -6.96 44.32 1.61
C GLY A 33 -7.70 45.09 2.71
N VAL A 34 -8.56 46.04 2.35
CA VAL A 34 -9.23 46.99 3.26
C VAL A 34 -10.71 46.69 3.53
N LEU A 35 -11.23 45.55 3.06
CA LEU A 35 -12.66 45.20 3.18
C LEU A 35 -13.15 45.21 4.63
N HIS A 36 -12.36 44.63 5.54
CA HIS A 36 -12.71 44.53 6.97
C HIS A 36 -12.04 45.59 7.85
N GLU A 37 -11.53 46.66 7.24
CA GLU A 37 -11.10 47.83 8.00
C GLU A 37 -12.31 48.59 8.55
N ILE A 38 -12.31 48.80 9.86
CA ILE A 38 -13.31 49.59 10.56
C ILE A 38 -12.73 50.97 10.81
N ALA A 39 -13.46 52.00 10.38
CA ALA A 39 -13.18 53.39 10.71
C ALA A 39 -14.34 53.97 11.54
N CYS A 40 -14.01 54.69 12.60
CA CYS A 40 -14.99 55.51 13.29
C CYS A 40 -15.30 56.75 12.43
N PRO A 41 -16.59 57.09 12.21
CA PRO A 41 -16.97 58.31 11.47
C PRO A 41 -16.40 59.61 12.03
N ARG A 42 -15.99 59.61 13.31
CA ARG A 42 -15.52 60.81 14.03
C ARG A 42 -14.01 60.83 14.27
N CYS A 43 -13.41 59.68 14.57
CA CYS A 43 -12.03 59.60 15.04
C CYS A 43 -11.11 58.74 14.15
N GLY A 44 -11.58 58.33 12.97
CA GLY A 44 -10.75 57.72 11.92
C GLY A 44 -10.54 56.20 12.08
N PRO A 45 -9.50 55.62 11.43
CA PRO A 45 -9.27 54.17 11.41
C PRO A 45 -9.10 53.57 12.81
N LEU A 46 -9.78 52.45 13.04
CA LEU A 46 -9.75 51.69 14.30
C LEU A 46 -9.02 50.35 14.17
N GLY A 47 -8.75 49.87 12.95
CA GLY A 47 -8.08 48.61 12.67
C GLY A 47 -8.91 47.69 11.80
N GLN A 48 -8.40 46.49 11.55
CA GLN A 48 -9.06 45.45 10.75
C GLN A 48 -9.68 44.40 11.67
N VAL A 49 -10.89 43.95 11.33
CA VAL A 49 -11.51 42.80 11.98
C VAL A 49 -11.13 41.54 11.21
N ASP A 50 -10.63 40.55 11.93
CA ASP A 50 -10.25 39.25 11.37
C ASP A 50 -11.46 38.31 11.39
N VAL A 51 -12.15 38.23 10.26
CA VAL A 51 -13.34 37.39 10.06
C VAL A 51 -13.22 36.61 8.76
N PRO A 52 -13.90 35.46 8.61
CA PRO A 52 -13.95 34.73 7.34
C PRO A 52 -14.67 35.53 6.25
N LEU A 53 -14.37 35.21 5.00
CA LEU A 53 -15.00 35.81 3.83
C LEU A 53 -15.30 34.74 2.79
N LEU A 54 -16.54 34.70 2.33
CA LEU A 54 -16.96 33.93 1.17
C LEU A 54 -17.25 34.91 0.01
N LEU A 55 -16.55 34.72 -1.10
CA LEU A 55 -16.79 35.47 -2.34
C LEU A 55 -17.56 34.60 -3.31
N TYR A 56 -18.65 35.14 -3.85
CA TYR A 56 -19.46 34.54 -4.88
C TYR A 56 -19.33 35.32 -6.18
N PHE A 57 -19.02 34.64 -7.29
CA PHE A 57 -18.81 35.25 -8.60
C PHE A 57 -19.98 34.91 -9.53
N SER A 58 -21.04 35.71 -9.48
CA SER A 58 -22.23 35.49 -10.30
C SER A 58 -21.93 35.63 -11.79
N HIS A 59 -21.17 36.63 -12.26
CA HIS A 59 -20.53 36.69 -13.59
C HIS A 59 -19.54 37.88 -13.73
N PRO A 60 -18.40 37.76 -14.45
CA PRO A 60 -17.74 36.54 -14.89
C PRO A 60 -17.09 35.79 -13.71
N PRO A 61 -16.83 34.47 -13.84
CA PRO A 61 -16.16 33.71 -12.78
C PRO A 61 -14.71 34.18 -12.60
N LEU A 62 -14.15 33.91 -11.42
CA LEU A 62 -12.74 34.17 -11.18
C LEU A 62 -11.90 33.21 -12.04
N PRO A 63 -10.85 33.67 -12.74
CA PRO A 63 -9.96 32.79 -13.49
C PRO A 63 -9.32 31.74 -12.56
N GLY A 64 -9.58 30.46 -12.82
CA GLY A 64 -8.95 29.31 -12.16
C GLY A 64 -8.01 28.56 -13.09
N GLY A 65 -7.22 27.64 -12.53
CA GLY A 65 -6.33 26.76 -13.30
C GLY A 65 -7.10 25.87 -14.28
N GLU A 66 -6.45 25.50 -15.39
CA GLU A 66 -7.00 24.70 -16.50
C GLU A 66 -8.24 25.28 -17.23
N GLY A 67 -8.45 26.61 -17.15
CA GLY A 67 -9.51 27.29 -17.90
C GLY A 67 -10.92 27.11 -17.33
N VAL A 68 -11.04 26.55 -16.12
CA VAL A 68 -12.31 26.46 -15.37
C VAL A 68 -12.46 27.70 -14.49
N GLY A 69 -13.57 28.42 -14.66
CA GLY A 69 -13.88 29.59 -13.85
C GLY A 69 -14.43 29.22 -12.47
N VAL A 70 -13.87 29.80 -11.41
CA VAL A 70 -14.28 29.55 -10.02
C VAL A 70 -15.47 30.44 -9.64
N ARG A 71 -16.51 29.83 -9.06
CA ARG A 71 -17.75 30.49 -8.63
C ARG A 71 -17.77 30.87 -7.15
N LEU A 72 -17.05 30.13 -6.31
CA LEU A 72 -16.96 30.35 -4.87
C LEU A 72 -15.50 30.38 -4.45
N LEU A 73 -15.09 31.37 -3.66
CA LEU A 73 -13.77 31.44 -3.05
C LEU A 73 -13.94 31.70 -1.55
N PHE A 74 -13.31 30.84 -0.74
CA PHE A 74 -13.31 31.01 0.71
C PHE A 74 -11.96 31.54 1.18
N SER A 75 -11.98 32.59 2.00
CA SER A 75 -10.79 33.12 2.65
C SER A 75 -11.00 33.11 4.17
N PRO A 76 -10.26 32.27 4.90
CA PRO A 76 -10.42 32.15 6.34
C PRO A 76 -9.91 33.39 7.08
N ALA A 77 -10.25 33.47 8.37
CA ALA A 77 -9.59 34.40 9.28
C ALA A 77 -8.11 33.98 9.49
N ARG A 78 -7.26 34.88 9.98
CA ARG A 78 -5.81 34.62 10.12
C ARG A 78 -5.48 33.73 11.31
N GLN A 79 -6.35 33.63 12.31
CA GLN A 79 -6.09 32.91 13.57
C GLN A 79 -7.10 31.76 13.81
N THR A 80 -7.44 31.02 12.77
CA THR A 80 -8.37 29.89 12.85
C THR A 80 -7.69 28.56 12.55
N THR A 81 -8.17 27.49 13.18
CA THR A 81 -7.76 26.12 12.85
C THR A 81 -8.50 25.62 11.61
N ALA A 82 -7.97 24.59 10.94
CA ALA A 82 -8.64 23.97 9.79
C ALA A 82 -10.03 23.38 10.11
N GLU A 83 -10.32 23.07 11.37
CA GLU A 83 -11.65 22.66 11.81
C GLU A 83 -12.61 23.85 11.93
N GLN A 84 -12.14 24.96 12.51
CA GLN A 84 -12.89 26.21 12.59
C GLN A 84 -13.17 26.79 11.21
N ASP A 85 -12.22 26.71 10.28
CA ASP A 85 -12.38 27.14 8.90
C ASP A 85 -13.49 26.35 8.20
N ARG A 86 -13.52 25.02 8.38
CA ARG A 86 -14.56 24.15 7.81
C ARG A 86 -15.94 24.46 8.37
N GLU A 87 -16.05 24.67 9.68
CA GLU A 87 -17.31 25.03 10.32
C GLU A 87 -17.82 26.40 9.86
N GLN A 88 -16.93 27.40 9.78
CA GLN A 88 -17.25 28.74 9.29
C GLN A 88 -17.65 28.72 7.82
N ALA A 89 -16.89 28.03 6.96
CA ALA A 89 -17.21 27.90 5.54
C ALA A 89 -18.58 27.25 5.33
N ARG A 90 -18.87 26.13 6.02
CA ARG A 90 -20.17 25.46 5.97
C ARG A 90 -21.29 26.41 6.36
N GLY A 91 -21.15 27.13 7.48
CA GLY A 91 -22.17 28.08 7.92
C GLY A 91 -22.44 29.19 6.90
N LEU A 92 -21.40 29.74 6.25
CA LEU A 92 -21.56 30.76 5.21
C LEU A 92 -22.17 30.19 3.93
N LEU A 93 -21.81 28.96 3.55
CA LEU A 93 -22.37 28.29 2.38
C LEU A 93 -23.85 27.97 2.55
N GLU A 94 -24.27 27.50 3.73
CA GLU A 94 -25.70 27.28 4.05
C GLU A 94 -26.52 28.58 3.91
N HIS A 95 -25.98 29.71 4.38
CA HIS A 95 -26.63 31.02 4.23
C HIS A 95 -26.70 31.47 2.77
N LEU A 96 -25.63 31.25 2.00
CA LEU A 96 -25.60 31.57 0.58
C LEU A 96 -26.59 30.69 -0.22
N GLN A 97 -26.61 29.39 0.04
CA GLN A 97 -27.54 28.44 -0.57
C GLN A 97 -29.00 28.83 -0.30
N ALA A 98 -29.34 29.13 0.95
CA ALA A 98 -30.67 29.60 1.32
C ALA A 98 -31.05 30.91 0.61
N SER A 99 -30.08 31.78 0.36
CA SER A 99 -30.30 33.08 -0.31
C SER A 99 -30.45 32.95 -1.83
N LEU A 100 -29.71 32.03 -2.47
CA LEU A 100 -29.72 31.83 -3.92
C LEU A 100 -30.87 30.92 -4.39
N GLY A 101 -31.36 30.01 -3.54
CA GLY A 101 -32.48 29.13 -3.85
C GLY A 101 -32.24 28.34 -5.14
N ALA A 102 -33.12 28.53 -6.14
CA ALA A 102 -33.04 27.82 -7.42
C ALA A 102 -31.82 28.21 -8.30
N ALA A 103 -31.12 29.30 -7.98
CA ALA A 103 -29.89 29.69 -8.67
C ALA A 103 -28.64 28.95 -8.15
N TRP A 104 -28.75 28.23 -7.02
CA TRP A 104 -27.68 27.41 -6.46
C TRP A 104 -27.43 26.16 -7.32
N GLN A 105 -26.15 25.80 -7.48
CA GLN A 105 -25.76 24.54 -8.13
C GLN A 105 -24.81 23.78 -7.20
N GLU A 106 -25.04 22.47 -7.04
CA GLU A 106 -24.28 21.63 -6.09
C GLU A 106 -22.84 21.39 -6.54
N ASP A 107 -22.58 21.43 -7.86
CA ASP A 107 -21.25 21.29 -8.46
C ASP A 107 -20.28 22.40 -8.03
N TRP A 108 -20.77 23.56 -7.55
CA TRP A 108 -19.90 24.61 -7.01
C TRP A 108 -19.17 24.22 -5.72
N LEU A 109 -19.62 23.16 -5.04
CA LEU A 109 -18.98 22.62 -3.85
C LEU A 109 -17.79 21.72 -4.20
N GLU A 110 -17.69 21.26 -5.46
CA GLU A 110 -16.58 20.47 -5.96
C GLU A 110 -15.36 21.38 -6.14
N ASN A 111 -14.53 21.45 -5.09
CA ASN A 111 -13.25 22.18 -5.06
C ASN A 111 -13.35 23.71 -4.87
N ILE A 112 -13.97 24.16 -3.77
CA ILE A 112 -13.90 25.57 -3.36
C ILE A 112 -12.46 25.94 -2.98
N PRO A 113 -11.80 26.90 -3.68
CA PRO A 113 -10.46 27.32 -3.33
C PRO A 113 -10.44 28.04 -1.98
N ILE A 114 -9.55 27.59 -1.10
CA ILE A 114 -9.28 28.22 0.18
C ILE A 114 -8.03 29.11 0.03
N VAL A 115 -8.21 30.42 0.07
CA VAL A 115 -7.12 31.39 -0.10
C VAL A 115 -6.80 32.08 1.22
N PRO A 116 -5.58 31.91 1.77
CA PRO A 116 -5.16 32.62 2.98
C PRO A 116 -5.36 34.14 2.84
N ARG A 117 -5.87 34.78 3.90
CA ARG A 117 -6.18 36.22 3.91
C ARG A 117 -5.09 37.13 3.32
N PRO A 118 -3.77 36.91 3.56
CA PRO A 118 -2.71 37.73 2.97
C PRO A 118 -2.56 37.60 1.45
N LEU A 119 -2.97 36.46 0.87
CA LEU A 119 -2.86 36.16 -0.56
C LEU A 119 -4.14 36.49 -1.33
N LEU A 120 -5.23 36.82 -0.62
CA LEU A 120 -6.50 37.19 -1.23
C LEU A 120 -6.38 38.37 -2.23
N PRO A 121 -5.63 39.47 -1.96
CA PRO A 121 -5.37 40.50 -2.95
C PRO A 121 -4.80 39.99 -4.28
N VAL A 122 -3.85 39.05 -4.20
CA VAL A 122 -3.19 38.45 -5.37
C VAL A 122 -4.17 37.55 -6.12
N ALA A 123 -4.93 36.72 -5.40
CA ALA A 123 -5.96 35.87 -5.99
C ALA A 123 -6.98 36.66 -6.82
N LEU A 124 -7.40 37.83 -6.33
CA LEU A 124 -8.44 38.65 -6.94
C LEU A 124 -7.93 39.56 -8.08
N SER A 125 -6.62 39.79 -8.15
CA SER A 125 -6.01 40.68 -9.15
C SER A 125 -5.29 39.92 -10.27
N GLU A 126 -4.57 38.85 -9.90
CA GLU A 126 -3.72 38.06 -10.79
C GLU A 126 -4.25 36.64 -11.03
N GLY A 127 -5.28 36.20 -10.30
CA GLY A 127 -5.87 34.86 -10.40
C GLY A 127 -5.25 33.84 -9.45
N LEU A 128 -5.83 32.64 -9.40
CA LEU A 128 -5.41 31.58 -8.46
C LEU A 128 -4.04 30.97 -8.80
N GLU A 129 -3.66 30.90 -10.08
CA GLU A 129 -2.32 30.45 -10.49
C GLU A 129 -1.20 31.35 -9.92
N ALA A 130 -1.47 32.64 -9.76
CA ALA A 130 -0.51 33.57 -9.14
C ALA A 130 -0.37 33.31 -7.63
N VAL A 131 -1.43 32.84 -6.96
CA VAL A 131 -1.39 32.42 -5.56
C VAL A 131 -0.55 31.16 -5.43
N GLU A 132 -0.79 30.17 -6.27
CA GLU A 132 0.00 28.92 -6.32
C GLU A 132 1.48 29.23 -6.56
N ARG A 133 1.78 30.09 -7.54
CA ARG A 133 3.15 30.54 -7.81
C ARG A 133 3.78 31.25 -6.61
N LYS A 134 3.08 32.17 -5.94
CA LYS A 134 3.63 32.86 -4.75
C LYS A 134 3.82 31.92 -3.57
N MET A 135 2.93 30.95 -3.37
CA MET A 135 3.10 29.91 -2.35
C MET A 135 4.29 29.01 -2.67
N ALA A 136 4.44 28.61 -3.94
CA ALA A 136 5.59 27.85 -4.41
C ALA A 136 6.90 28.66 -4.29
N GLU A 137 6.91 29.95 -4.61
CA GLU A 137 8.06 30.84 -4.45
C GLU A 137 8.43 31.03 -2.97
N ALA A 138 7.44 31.19 -2.08
CA ALA A 138 7.65 31.31 -0.64
C ALA A 138 8.18 29.99 -0.03
N LEU A 139 7.70 28.85 -0.52
CA LEU A 139 8.22 27.53 -0.14
C LEU A 139 9.65 27.35 -0.69
N ALA A 140 9.88 27.70 -1.95
CA ALA A 140 11.19 27.66 -2.59
C ALA A 140 12.19 28.66 -1.98
N ALA A 141 11.73 29.73 -1.34
CA ALA A 141 12.58 30.70 -0.63
C ALA A 141 13.02 30.22 0.75
N GLN A 142 12.31 29.22 1.28
CA GLN A 142 12.74 28.46 2.46
C GLN A 142 13.71 27.35 2.07
N LEU A 143 13.80 27.01 0.77
CA LEU A 143 14.79 26.07 0.28
C LEU A 143 16.15 26.76 0.12
N PRO A 144 17.23 26.05 0.44
CA PRO A 144 18.56 26.59 0.28
C PRO A 144 18.95 26.87 -1.18
N PRO A 145 19.90 27.80 -1.43
CA PRO A 145 20.29 28.22 -2.78
C PRO A 145 20.73 27.05 -3.67
N GLU A 146 21.48 26.10 -3.10
CA GLU A 146 22.03 24.93 -3.79
C GLU A 146 20.92 23.93 -4.17
N LEU A 147 19.98 23.69 -3.24
CA LEU A 147 18.81 22.83 -3.48
C LEU A 147 17.85 23.48 -4.48
N ARG A 148 17.63 24.79 -4.38
CA ARG A 148 16.86 25.58 -5.33
C ARG A 148 17.49 25.53 -6.73
N GLN A 149 18.81 25.68 -6.83
CA GLN A 149 19.53 25.60 -8.11
C GLN A 149 19.41 24.21 -8.73
N ALA A 150 19.51 23.14 -7.93
CA ALA A 150 19.31 21.78 -8.41
C ALA A 150 17.87 21.51 -8.88
N LEU A 151 16.87 22.01 -8.14
CA LEU A 151 15.45 21.92 -8.52
C LEU A 151 15.12 22.76 -9.76
N GLU A 152 15.76 23.93 -9.95
CA GLU A 152 15.66 24.71 -11.18
C GLU A 152 16.31 24.01 -12.38
N GLU A 153 17.45 23.35 -12.17
CA GLU A 153 18.14 22.56 -13.19
C GLU A 153 17.30 21.33 -13.60
N LEU A 154 16.58 20.73 -12.64
CA LEU A 154 15.54 19.73 -12.87
C LEU A 154 14.37 20.29 -13.69
N ALA A 155 13.81 21.42 -13.28
CA ALA A 155 12.68 22.04 -13.97
C ALA A 155 13.02 22.45 -15.41
N ARG A 156 14.25 22.91 -15.66
CA ARG A 156 14.73 23.26 -17.01
C ARG A 156 14.95 22.05 -17.92
N SER A 157 15.06 20.84 -17.38
CA SER A 157 15.22 19.63 -18.20
C SER A 157 13.97 19.29 -19.01
N GLY A 158 12.82 19.88 -18.69
CA GLY A 158 11.55 19.63 -19.37
C GLY A 158 10.99 18.23 -19.15
N VAL A 159 11.62 17.44 -18.26
CA VAL A 159 11.14 16.11 -17.87
C VAL A 159 10.06 16.29 -16.82
N GLU A 160 8.86 15.82 -17.13
CA GLU A 160 7.75 15.82 -16.20
C GLU A 160 7.94 14.67 -15.21
N ILE A 161 8.10 15.00 -13.93
CA ILE A 161 8.31 14.03 -12.85
C ILE A 161 6.96 13.83 -12.19
N ARG A 162 6.31 12.70 -12.47
CA ARG A 162 4.97 12.40 -11.93
C ARG A 162 5.01 11.35 -10.83
N THR A 163 6.04 10.49 -10.82
CA THR A 163 6.21 9.46 -9.79
C THR A 163 7.63 9.47 -9.18
N PRO A 164 7.83 8.87 -7.99
CA PRO A 164 9.16 8.66 -7.41
C PRO A 164 10.09 7.88 -8.34
N GLU A 165 9.58 6.96 -9.14
CA GLU A 165 10.34 6.18 -10.12
C GLU A 165 10.78 7.03 -11.32
N ASP A 166 10.00 8.04 -11.72
CA ASP A 166 10.41 8.99 -12.76
C ASP A 166 11.58 9.85 -12.26
N LEU A 167 11.50 10.30 -11.00
CA LEU A 167 12.60 11.00 -10.35
C LEU A 167 13.83 10.10 -10.24
N GLN A 168 13.66 8.84 -9.81
CA GLN A 168 14.76 7.90 -9.68
C GLN A 168 15.42 7.60 -11.03
N ARG A 169 14.64 7.30 -12.09
CA ARG A 169 15.16 7.11 -13.45
C ARG A 169 15.93 8.33 -13.94
N LEU A 170 15.44 9.53 -13.65
CA LEU A 170 16.10 10.78 -14.01
C LEU A 170 17.43 10.95 -13.26
N LEU A 171 17.44 10.71 -11.96
CA LEU A 171 18.66 10.78 -11.12
C LEU A 171 19.68 9.70 -11.47
N GLU A 172 19.24 8.51 -11.89
CA GLU A 172 20.11 7.45 -12.42
C GLU A 172 20.72 7.84 -13.77
N SER A 173 19.96 8.52 -14.63
CA SER A 173 20.47 9.05 -15.91
C SER A 173 21.38 10.27 -15.76
N ARG A 174 21.32 10.96 -14.61
CA ARG A 174 22.02 12.21 -14.30
C ARG A 174 22.73 12.12 -12.94
N PRO A 175 23.81 11.34 -12.83
CA PRO A 175 24.54 11.15 -11.58
C PRO A 175 25.14 12.45 -11.04
N ASP A 176 25.44 13.41 -11.92
CA ASP A 176 25.89 14.77 -11.57
C ASP A 176 24.83 15.57 -10.80
N LEU A 177 23.57 15.46 -11.23
CA LEU A 177 22.44 16.12 -10.57
C LEU A 177 22.08 15.43 -9.26
N ARG A 178 22.17 14.09 -9.24
CA ARG A 178 22.00 13.28 -8.02
C ARG A 178 23.01 13.68 -6.95
N GLU A 179 24.29 13.74 -7.29
CA GLU A 179 25.35 14.12 -6.35
C GLU A 179 25.17 15.56 -5.85
N LYS A 180 24.75 16.50 -6.71
CA LYS A 180 24.40 17.87 -6.30
C LYS A 180 23.23 17.91 -5.33
N LEU A 181 22.17 17.14 -5.57
CA LEU A 181 21.01 17.04 -4.68
C LEU A 181 21.38 16.40 -3.34
N GLU A 182 22.12 15.29 -3.36
CA GLU A 182 22.58 14.60 -2.15
C GLU A 182 23.51 15.51 -1.32
N ARG A 183 24.42 16.25 -1.97
CA ARG A 183 25.31 17.22 -1.31
C ARG A 183 24.53 18.42 -0.77
N ALA A 184 23.61 19.00 -1.55
CA ALA A 184 22.78 20.11 -1.09
C ALA A 184 21.90 19.69 0.10
N ILE A 185 21.35 18.48 0.10
CA ILE A 185 20.58 17.95 1.24
C ILE A 185 21.51 17.72 2.44
N GLY A 186 22.69 17.13 2.24
CA GLY A 186 23.67 16.86 3.29
C GLY A 186 24.26 18.12 3.94
N ASP A 187 24.55 19.17 3.17
CA ASP A 187 25.16 20.41 3.69
C ASP A 187 24.17 21.30 4.47
N HIS A 188 22.86 21.05 4.34
CA HIS A 188 21.81 21.80 5.02
C HIS A 188 21.22 21.12 6.25
N LEU A 189 21.51 19.84 6.45
CA LEU A 189 21.26 19.19 7.72
C LEU A 189 22.29 19.71 8.73
N SER A 190 21.82 20.19 9.88
CA SER A 190 22.70 20.42 11.02
C SER A 190 23.55 19.16 11.28
N PRO A 191 24.74 19.26 11.90
CA PRO A 191 25.54 18.08 12.22
C PRO A 191 24.76 17.00 12.98
N ALA A 192 23.78 17.41 13.81
CA ALA A 192 22.87 16.52 14.52
C ALA A 192 21.85 15.83 13.60
N GLU A 193 21.25 16.55 12.65
CA GLU A 193 20.34 15.97 11.66
C GLU A 193 21.09 15.02 10.69
N ASN A 194 22.32 15.37 10.32
CA ASN A 194 23.22 14.51 9.55
C ASN A 194 23.57 13.22 10.31
N GLU A 195 23.81 13.31 11.62
CA GLU A 195 24.06 12.14 12.48
C GLU A 195 22.84 11.23 12.57
N LEU A 196 21.64 11.78 12.80
CA LEU A 196 20.41 11.00 12.86
C LEU A 196 20.08 10.33 11.51
N GLN A 197 20.30 11.04 10.41
CA GLN A 197 20.11 10.49 9.07
C GLN A 197 21.10 9.35 8.79
N CYS A 198 22.36 9.48 9.21
CA CYS A 198 23.35 8.40 9.12
C CYS A 198 22.88 7.16 9.91
N ARG A 199 22.45 7.36 11.17
CA ARG A 199 21.92 6.29 12.01
C ARG A 199 20.67 5.63 11.45
N PHE A 200 19.80 6.39 10.76
CA PHE A 200 18.65 5.84 10.02
C PHE A 200 19.12 4.85 8.96
N GLN A 201 20.11 5.23 8.14
CA GLN A 201 20.65 4.37 7.10
C GLN A 201 21.34 3.12 7.67
N GLU A 202 22.07 3.27 8.78
CA GLU A 202 22.66 2.13 9.48
C GLU A 202 21.61 1.15 10.02
N ALA A 203 20.52 1.65 10.61
CA ALA A 203 19.43 0.83 11.10
C ALA A 203 18.73 0.07 9.96
N LEU A 204 18.50 0.76 8.84
CA LEU A 204 17.93 0.15 7.63
C LEU A 204 18.85 -0.94 7.04
N ALA A 205 20.15 -0.68 6.96
CA ALA A 205 21.13 -1.65 6.49
C ALA A 205 21.21 -2.87 7.42
N LEU A 206 21.16 -2.67 8.74
CA LEU A 206 21.14 -3.77 9.70
C LEU A 206 19.86 -4.59 9.60
N GLN A 207 18.71 -3.94 9.39
CA GLN A 207 17.43 -4.61 9.16
C GLN A 207 17.50 -5.52 7.92
N GLY A 208 18.07 -5.03 6.81
CA GLY A 208 18.28 -5.86 5.62
C GLY A 208 19.20 -7.07 5.87
N GLN A 209 20.18 -6.96 6.76
CA GLN A 209 21.02 -8.10 7.16
C GLN A 209 20.28 -9.08 8.06
N ALA A 210 19.37 -8.60 8.91
CA ALA A 210 18.61 -9.41 9.86
C ALA A 210 17.67 -10.42 9.19
N GLU A 211 17.20 -10.14 7.98
CA GLU A 211 16.41 -11.08 7.17
C GLU A 211 17.12 -12.41 6.95
N ASN A 212 18.45 -12.40 6.81
CA ASN A 212 19.27 -13.60 6.64
C ASN A 212 20.01 -14.01 7.93
N ARG A 213 19.92 -13.20 8.99
CA ARG A 213 20.62 -13.39 10.27
C ARG A 213 19.68 -13.01 11.41
N PRO A 214 18.71 -13.88 11.76
CA PRO A 214 17.67 -13.56 12.73
C PRO A 214 18.19 -13.10 14.10
N GLN A 215 19.42 -13.48 14.47
CA GLN A 215 20.10 -13.02 15.68
C GLN A 215 20.34 -11.50 15.74
N LEU A 216 20.24 -10.78 14.61
CA LEU A 216 20.42 -9.33 14.54
C LEU A 216 19.13 -8.55 14.86
N TRP A 217 17.97 -9.20 14.89
CA TRP A 217 16.69 -8.50 15.14
C TRP A 217 16.65 -7.69 16.45
N PRO A 218 17.17 -8.18 17.60
CA PRO A 218 17.20 -7.37 18.82
C PRO A 218 17.95 -6.04 18.65
N ASP A 219 19.07 -6.04 17.90
CA ASP A 219 19.85 -4.84 17.64
C ASP A 219 19.13 -3.88 16.69
N VAL A 220 18.43 -4.42 15.67
CA VAL A 220 17.58 -3.63 14.76
C VAL A 220 16.50 -2.88 15.54
N LEU A 221 15.77 -3.60 16.41
CA LEU A 221 14.72 -3.00 17.23
C LEU A 221 15.29 -1.90 18.13
N THR A 222 16.42 -2.16 18.78
CA THR A 222 17.10 -1.20 19.66
C THR A 222 17.52 0.07 18.90
N ARG A 223 18.10 -0.07 17.70
CA ARG A 223 18.52 1.07 16.89
C ARG A 223 17.34 1.94 16.44
N TRP A 224 16.25 1.32 16.01
CA TRP A 224 15.05 2.06 15.64
C TRP A 224 14.41 2.78 16.82
N GLN A 225 14.29 2.11 17.97
CA GLN A 225 13.77 2.73 19.20
C GLN A 225 14.59 3.96 19.62
N ALA A 226 15.92 3.82 19.68
CA ALA A 226 16.82 4.93 20.00
C ALA A 226 16.70 6.09 18.99
N LEU A 227 16.54 5.78 17.70
CA LEU A 227 16.37 6.82 16.67
C LEU A 227 15.05 7.57 16.83
N ILE A 228 13.97 6.88 17.19
CA ILE A 228 12.65 7.50 17.44
C ILE A 228 12.75 8.46 18.62
N GLU A 229 13.35 8.04 19.74
CA GLU A 229 13.54 8.88 20.93
C GLU A 229 14.36 10.13 20.60
N ASP A 230 15.42 9.99 19.81
CA ASP A 230 16.30 11.09 19.47
C ASP A 230 15.66 12.09 18.50
N ALA A 231 14.94 11.58 17.49
CA ALA A 231 14.15 12.40 16.58
C ALA A 231 13.07 13.19 17.33
N GLN A 232 12.41 12.56 18.31
CA GLN A 232 11.44 13.24 19.17
C GLN A 232 12.09 14.32 20.04
N ARG A 233 13.27 14.05 20.62
CA ARG A 233 14.03 15.05 21.40
C ARG A 233 14.46 16.25 20.56
N GLN A 234 14.74 16.04 19.28
CA GLN A 234 15.08 17.09 18.32
C GLN A 234 13.85 17.74 17.65
N ASN A 235 12.63 17.30 18.03
CA ASN A 235 11.36 17.78 17.47
C ASN A 235 11.28 17.61 15.94
N ASP A 236 11.79 16.49 15.43
CA ASP A 236 11.65 16.05 14.04
C ASP A 236 10.55 14.97 13.91
N PRO A 237 9.29 15.37 13.65
CA PRO A 237 8.17 14.44 13.54
C PRO A 237 8.24 13.56 12.28
N MET A 238 8.91 14.00 11.22
CA MET A 238 8.99 13.24 9.96
C MET A 238 9.95 12.07 10.11
N LEU A 239 11.13 12.31 10.67
CA LEU A 239 12.10 11.27 10.96
C LEU A 239 11.56 10.28 12.00
N ALA A 240 10.94 10.79 13.07
CA ALA A 240 10.34 9.94 14.09
C ALA A 240 9.26 9.01 13.50
N ALA A 241 8.43 9.51 12.59
CA ALA A 241 7.41 8.72 11.91
C ALA A 241 7.99 7.66 10.97
N SER A 242 9.01 8.05 10.20
CA SER A 242 9.71 7.14 9.29
C SER A 242 10.40 6.02 10.07
N ALA A 243 11.06 6.35 11.19
CA ALA A 243 11.67 5.37 12.08
C ALA A 243 10.62 4.46 12.74
N LYS A 244 9.47 5.01 13.18
CA LYS A 244 8.33 4.22 13.68
C LYS A 244 7.79 3.26 12.63
N GLY A 245 7.68 3.68 11.37
CA GLY A 245 7.22 2.82 10.28
C GLY A 245 8.15 1.64 10.04
N ASN A 246 9.47 1.87 10.05
CA ASN A 246 10.46 0.80 9.93
C ASN A 246 10.50 -0.14 11.16
N LEU A 247 10.31 0.40 12.36
CA LEU A 247 10.16 -0.42 13.57
C LEU A 247 8.88 -1.26 13.53
N ALA A 248 7.76 -0.69 13.07
CA ALA A 248 6.50 -1.41 12.89
C ALA A 248 6.64 -2.55 11.87
N ASN A 249 7.31 -2.28 10.74
CA ASN A 249 7.66 -3.32 9.76
C ASN A 249 8.58 -4.38 10.37
N SER A 250 9.55 -4.00 11.21
CA SER A 250 10.44 -4.96 11.90
C SER A 250 9.65 -5.89 12.84
N TYR A 251 8.70 -5.35 13.61
CA TYR A 251 7.80 -6.16 14.42
C TYR A 251 6.88 -7.04 13.57
N PHE A 252 6.39 -6.51 12.44
CA PHE A 252 5.59 -7.30 11.51
C PHE A 252 6.40 -8.49 10.96
N ARG A 253 7.65 -8.28 10.53
CA ARG A 253 8.56 -9.36 10.10
C ARG A 253 8.81 -10.39 11.21
N LEU A 254 9.02 -9.94 12.45
CA LEU A 254 9.16 -10.85 13.59
C LEU A 254 7.89 -11.67 13.84
N TYR A 255 6.71 -11.07 13.69
CA TYR A 255 5.45 -11.80 13.72
C TYR A 255 5.36 -12.85 12.61
N GLU A 256 5.81 -12.54 11.40
CA GLU A 256 5.82 -13.51 10.30
C GLU A 256 6.73 -14.70 10.55
N ILE A 257 7.86 -14.48 11.24
CA ILE A 257 8.87 -15.51 11.55
C ILE A 257 8.47 -16.34 12.76
N SER A 258 8.20 -15.70 13.91
CA SER A 258 7.95 -16.41 15.17
C SER A 258 6.50 -16.80 15.35
N GLY A 259 5.60 -16.00 14.77
CA GLY A 259 4.18 -16.17 14.98
C GLY A 259 3.66 -15.73 16.35
N GLU A 260 4.49 -15.06 17.14
CA GLU A 260 4.07 -14.54 18.44
C GLU A 260 3.22 -13.27 18.27
N ASP A 261 1.96 -13.32 18.69
CA ASP A 261 1.01 -12.23 18.50
C ASP A 261 1.44 -10.92 19.19
N ALA A 262 2.31 -11.01 20.21
CA ALA A 262 2.93 -9.85 20.85
C ALA A 262 3.61 -8.92 19.84
N TRP A 263 4.28 -9.45 18.82
CA TRP A 263 4.91 -8.65 17.77
C TRP A 263 3.89 -7.96 16.87
N ALA A 264 2.80 -8.66 16.51
CA ALA A 264 1.71 -8.06 15.75
C ALA A 264 1.07 -6.89 16.52
N VAL A 265 0.87 -7.03 17.83
CA VAL A 265 0.34 -5.95 18.68
C VAL A 265 1.28 -4.73 18.70
N GLN A 266 2.61 -4.94 18.76
CA GLN A 266 3.56 -3.82 18.69
C GLN A 266 3.56 -3.14 17.31
N ALA A 267 3.52 -3.91 16.23
CA ALA A 267 3.42 -3.38 14.87
C ALA A 267 2.14 -2.54 14.69
N GLN A 268 0.99 -3.10 15.08
CA GLN A 268 -0.31 -2.43 15.04
C GLN A 268 -0.27 -1.10 15.78
N ARG A 269 0.22 -1.10 17.03
CA ARG A 269 0.32 0.11 17.84
C ARG A 269 1.11 1.22 17.13
N LEU A 270 2.26 0.88 16.55
CA LEU A 270 3.09 1.87 15.87
C LEU A 270 2.44 2.41 14.60
N PHE A 271 1.80 1.55 13.78
CA PHE A 271 1.05 2.03 12.61
C PHE A 271 -0.11 2.94 13.01
N GLU A 272 -0.85 2.62 14.07
CA GLU A 272 -1.91 3.48 14.61
C GLU A 272 -1.38 4.81 15.13
N GLU A 273 -0.23 4.82 15.82
CA GLU A 273 0.43 6.05 16.28
C GLU A 273 0.86 6.94 15.11
N ILE A 274 1.35 6.35 14.02
CA ILE A 274 1.64 7.07 12.78
C ILE A 274 0.35 7.67 12.22
N GLY A 275 -0.73 6.89 12.07
CA GLY A 275 -2.01 7.38 11.56
C GLY A 275 -2.67 8.49 12.42
N ARG A 276 -2.38 8.55 13.73
CA ARG A 276 -2.80 9.65 14.61
C ARG A 276 -1.99 10.93 14.39
N THR A 277 -0.74 10.81 13.99
CA THR A 277 0.15 11.95 13.71
C THR A 277 -0.06 12.45 12.28
N PHE A 278 -0.11 11.53 11.32
CA PHE A 278 -0.38 11.74 9.92
C PHE A 278 -1.85 11.42 9.66
N THR A 279 -2.72 12.36 10.01
CA THR A 279 -4.15 12.15 9.86
C THR A 279 -4.57 12.21 8.40
N ARG A 280 -5.70 11.59 8.07
CA ARG A 280 -6.30 11.65 6.73
C ARG A 280 -6.43 13.08 6.18
N SER A 281 -6.73 14.07 7.04
CA SER A 281 -6.94 15.46 6.60
C SER A 281 -5.65 16.23 6.37
N LEU A 282 -4.59 15.94 7.13
CA LEU A 282 -3.32 16.68 7.06
C LEU A 282 -2.31 16.00 6.13
N HIS A 283 -2.33 14.67 6.10
CA HIS A 283 -1.37 13.84 5.39
C HIS A 283 -2.07 12.62 4.76
N PRO A 284 -3.01 12.83 3.82
CA PRO A 284 -3.88 11.77 3.28
C PRO A 284 -3.09 10.56 2.77
N GLN A 285 -2.01 10.76 2.01
CA GLN A 285 -1.23 9.66 1.45
C GLN A 285 -0.46 8.85 2.51
N ALA A 286 0.15 9.53 3.48
CA ALA A 286 0.85 8.86 4.57
C ALA A 286 -0.11 8.11 5.51
N TRP A 287 -1.30 8.67 5.74
CA TRP A 287 -2.38 8.00 6.44
C TRP A 287 -2.83 6.73 5.70
N ALA A 288 -3.12 6.85 4.40
CA ALA A 288 -3.56 5.72 3.58
C ALA A 288 -2.51 4.60 3.48
N MET A 289 -1.23 4.95 3.47
CA MET A 289 -0.13 3.99 3.56
C MET A 289 -0.12 3.26 4.91
N SER A 290 -0.41 3.96 6.01
CA SER A 290 -0.50 3.34 7.35
C SER A 290 -1.70 2.38 7.44
N GLU A 291 -2.85 2.78 6.89
CA GLU A 291 -4.04 1.91 6.77
C GLU A 291 -3.73 0.67 5.91
N HIS A 292 -3.07 0.83 4.76
CA HIS A 292 -2.64 -0.30 3.93
C HIS A 292 -1.72 -1.26 4.69
N SER A 293 -0.75 -0.74 5.45
CA SER A 293 0.15 -1.56 6.28
C SER A 293 -0.59 -2.29 7.40
N LEU A 294 -1.59 -1.66 8.03
CA LEU A 294 -2.48 -2.33 8.98
C LEU A 294 -3.28 -3.43 8.30
N GLY A 295 -3.79 -3.20 7.09
CA GLY A 295 -4.45 -4.21 6.27
C GLY A 295 -3.56 -5.44 6.04
N ASN A 296 -2.30 -5.24 5.66
CA ASN A 296 -1.32 -6.32 5.47
C ASN A 296 -1.07 -7.10 6.77
N LEU A 297 -0.92 -6.40 7.90
CA LEU A 297 -0.72 -7.02 9.21
C LEU A 297 -1.92 -7.90 9.59
N TRP A 298 -3.14 -7.39 9.44
CA TRP A 298 -4.37 -8.14 9.75
C TRP A 298 -4.61 -9.31 8.79
N LEU A 299 -4.28 -9.15 7.50
CA LEU A 299 -4.28 -10.25 6.55
C LEU A 299 -3.34 -11.37 7.03
N ARG A 300 -2.13 -11.03 7.48
CA ARG A 300 -1.21 -12.05 8.00
C ARG A 300 -1.73 -12.72 9.27
N ARG A 301 -2.41 -11.96 10.15
CA ARG A 301 -3.08 -12.52 11.34
C ARG A 301 -4.21 -13.47 10.95
N TYR A 302 -4.97 -13.14 9.91
CA TYR A 302 -5.99 -14.02 9.34
C TYR A 302 -5.39 -15.30 8.74
N GLU A 303 -4.30 -15.19 7.98
CA GLU A 303 -3.61 -16.36 7.42
C GLU A 303 -3.18 -17.35 8.50
N ARG A 304 -2.81 -16.86 9.69
CA ARG A 304 -2.38 -17.72 10.81
C ARG A 304 -3.51 -18.22 11.68
N SER A 305 -4.45 -17.36 12.10
CA SER A 305 -5.53 -17.77 13.02
C SER A 305 -6.73 -18.37 12.31
N GLY A 306 -7.01 -17.94 11.07
CA GLY A 306 -8.26 -18.26 10.36
C GLY A 306 -9.50 -17.57 10.93
N GLU A 307 -9.34 -16.64 11.88
CA GLU A 307 -10.45 -15.93 12.50
C GLU A 307 -11.03 -14.86 11.58
N GLU A 308 -12.31 -14.96 11.28
CA GLU A 308 -12.98 -14.06 10.33
C GLU A 308 -12.92 -12.58 10.75
N ALA A 309 -12.86 -12.30 12.05
CA ALA A 309 -12.67 -10.95 12.57
C ALA A 309 -11.35 -10.31 12.08
N HIS A 310 -10.28 -11.09 11.89
CA HIS A 310 -9.02 -10.59 11.33
C HIS A 310 -9.14 -10.27 9.84
N ALA A 311 -9.88 -11.09 9.09
CA ALA A 311 -10.18 -10.81 7.68
C ALA A 311 -11.01 -9.52 7.53
N GLN A 312 -12.04 -9.34 8.35
CA GLN A 312 -12.85 -8.12 8.37
C GLN A 312 -12.03 -6.88 8.76
N ALA A 313 -11.11 -7.01 9.72
CA ALA A 313 -10.21 -5.91 10.08
C ALA A 313 -9.26 -5.56 8.92
N ALA A 314 -8.71 -6.56 8.22
CA ALA A 314 -7.87 -6.34 7.06
C ALA A 314 -8.63 -5.60 5.93
N GLU A 315 -9.85 -6.07 5.62
CA GLU A 315 -10.75 -5.47 4.65
C GLU A 315 -11.01 -4.00 4.97
N ALA A 316 -11.44 -3.70 6.20
CA ALA A 316 -11.76 -2.33 6.62
C ALA A 316 -10.55 -1.38 6.47
N HIS A 317 -9.34 -1.83 6.83
CA HIS A 317 -8.13 -1.03 6.67
C HIS A 317 -7.75 -0.80 5.20
N TYR A 318 -7.92 -1.79 4.33
CA TYR A 318 -7.71 -1.58 2.90
C TYR A 318 -8.77 -0.66 2.29
N GLU A 319 -10.04 -0.78 2.67
CA GLU A 319 -11.10 0.12 2.23
C GLU A 319 -10.83 1.56 2.65
N ASN A 320 -10.42 1.78 3.91
CA ASN A 320 -9.97 3.08 4.41
C ASN A 320 -8.84 3.65 3.53
N ALA A 321 -7.85 2.84 3.17
CA ALA A 321 -6.76 3.27 2.29
C ALA A 321 -7.27 3.66 0.89
N LEU A 322 -8.24 2.92 0.32
CA LEU A 322 -8.84 3.20 -0.99
C LEU A 322 -9.68 4.49 -1.01
N GLU A 323 -10.20 4.94 0.13
CA GLU A 323 -10.92 6.24 0.18
C GLU A 323 -10.00 7.44 -0.15
N VAL A 324 -8.69 7.26 0.01
CA VAL A 324 -7.67 8.27 -0.37
C VAL A 324 -6.95 7.87 -1.65
N ARG A 325 -6.53 6.61 -1.75
CA ARG A 325 -5.83 6.05 -2.90
C ARG A 325 -6.84 5.73 -3.99
N ARG A 326 -7.43 6.76 -4.58
CA ARG A 326 -8.32 6.62 -5.74
C ARG A 326 -7.50 6.45 -7.00
N ARG A 327 -8.03 5.69 -7.96
CA ARG A 327 -7.37 5.39 -9.22
C ARG A 327 -6.92 6.65 -9.97
N GLU A 328 -7.72 7.71 -9.94
CA GLU A 328 -7.44 8.96 -10.66
C GLU A 328 -6.34 9.80 -10.00
N VAL A 329 -6.11 9.61 -8.70
CA VAL A 329 -5.21 10.45 -7.89
C VAL A 329 -3.88 9.74 -7.63
N ALA A 330 -3.93 8.44 -7.33
CA ALA A 330 -2.77 7.63 -7.01
C ALA A 330 -2.93 6.23 -7.62
N PRO A 331 -2.85 6.10 -8.96
CA PRO A 331 -3.16 4.85 -9.68
C PRO A 331 -2.31 3.66 -9.24
N ALA A 332 -1.01 3.87 -9.02
CA ALA A 332 -0.11 2.81 -8.57
C ALA A 332 -0.44 2.33 -7.14
N ASP A 333 -0.66 3.27 -6.21
CA ASP A 333 -1.05 2.95 -4.84
C ASP A 333 -2.45 2.32 -4.73
N TRP A 334 -3.38 2.77 -5.56
CA TRP A 334 -4.71 2.16 -5.70
C TRP A 334 -4.58 0.71 -6.13
N ALA A 335 -3.85 0.44 -7.22
CA ALA A 335 -3.65 -0.91 -7.73
C ALA A 335 -2.90 -1.82 -6.74
N MET A 336 -1.98 -1.27 -5.95
CA MET A 336 -1.33 -1.99 -4.85
C MET A 336 -2.34 -2.44 -3.79
N THR A 337 -3.25 -1.56 -3.35
CA THR A 337 -4.28 -1.90 -2.37
C THR A 337 -5.32 -2.86 -2.95
N GLU A 338 -5.74 -2.69 -4.21
CA GLU A 338 -6.63 -3.64 -4.91
C GLU A 338 -6.00 -5.03 -4.98
N HIS A 339 -4.71 -5.13 -5.32
CA HIS A 339 -4.00 -6.42 -5.31
C HIS A 339 -3.99 -7.05 -3.90
N ALA A 340 -3.76 -6.26 -2.85
CA ALA A 340 -3.76 -6.76 -1.46
C ALA A 340 -5.16 -7.26 -1.02
N LEU A 341 -6.23 -6.55 -1.38
CA LEU A 341 -7.61 -7.01 -1.20
C LEU A 341 -7.88 -8.29 -1.97
N GLY A 342 -7.41 -8.38 -3.22
CA GLY A 342 -7.49 -9.60 -4.02
C GLY A 342 -6.88 -10.81 -3.31
N ASN A 343 -5.71 -10.63 -2.70
CA ASN A 343 -5.06 -11.68 -1.90
C ASN A 343 -5.84 -12.02 -0.62
N LEU A 344 -6.39 -11.02 0.08
CA LEU A 344 -7.24 -11.25 1.25
C LEU A 344 -8.45 -12.13 0.90
N TRP A 345 -9.18 -11.77 -0.15
CA TRP A 345 -10.34 -12.54 -0.60
C TRP A 345 -9.96 -13.93 -1.11
N LEU A 346 -8.81 -14.07 -1.77
CA LEU A 346 -8.26 -15.38 -2.13
C LEU A 346 -8.05 -16.25 -0.89
N ARG A 347 -7.45 -15.72 0.19
CA ARG A 347 -7.28 -16.46 1.45
C ARG A 347 -8.62 -16.82 2.11
N ARG A 348 -9.61 -15.92 2.05
CA ARG A 348 -10.96 -16.20 2.53
C ARG A 348 -11.62 -17.32 1.73
N TYR A 349 -11.44 -17.34 0.42
CA TYR A 349 -11.90 -18.41 -0.44
C TYR A 349 -11.21 -19.75 -0.14
N GLU A 350 -9.90 -19.76 0.06
CA GLU A 350 -9.15 -20.98 0.40
C GLU A 350 -9.70 -21.66 1.66
N ARG A 351 -10.14 -20.87 2.66
CA ARG A 351 -10.72 -21.39 3.91
C ARG A 351 -12.19 -21.75 3.78
N SER A 352 -13.02 -20.82 3.32
CA SER A 352 -14.49 -20.98 3.27
C SER A 352 -14.98 -21.88 2.13
N GLY A 353 -14.31 -21.83 0.97
CA GLY A 353 -14.80 -22.41 -0.28
C GLY A 353 -15.99 -21.69 -0.90
N GLU A 354 -16.38 -20.52 -0.38
CA GLU A 354 -17.53 -19.77 -0.90
C GLU A 354 -17.18 -19.07 -2.21
N GLU A 355 -17.97 -19.34 -3.25
CA GLU A 355 -17.74 -18.79 -4.59
C GLU A 355 -17.80 -17.25 -4.62
N ALA A 356 -18.57 -16.63 -3.72
CA ALA A 356 -18.60 -15.18 -3.57
C ALA A 356 -17.22 -14.60 -3.22
N HIS A 357 -16.44 -15.28 -2.36
CA HIS A 357 -15.07 -14.87 -2.03
C HIS A 357 -14.12 -15.01 -3.21
N ALA A 358 -14.29 -16.06 -4.03
CA ALA A 358 -13.52 -16.21 -5.26
C ALA A 358 -13.83 -15.10 -6.27
N GLN A 359 -15.10 -14.72 -6.42
CA GLN A 359 -15.53 -13.62 -7.28
C GLN A 359 -15.00 -12.27 -6.81
N ALA A 360 -15.01 -12.01 -5.49
CA ALA A 360 -14.42 -10.82 -4.91
C ALA A 360 -12.91 -10.75 -5.16
N ALA A 361 -12.20 -11.87 -4.96
CA ALA A 361 -10.77 -11.96 -5.26
C ALA A 361 -10.48 -11.67 -6.73
N GLU A 362 -11.22 -12.28 -7.65
CA GLU A 362 -11.08 -12.06 -9.09
C GLU A 362 -11.33 -10.59 -9.46
N ALA A 363 -12.35 -9.96 -8.88
CA ALA A 363 -12.69 -8.56 -9.15
C ALA A 363 -11.54 -7.60 -8.75
N HIS A 364 -11.04 -7.71 -7.52
CA HIS A 364 -9.95 -6.88 -7.02
C HIS A 364 -8.63 -7.12 -7.77
N LEU A 365 -8.29 -8.37 -8.09
CA LEU A 365 -7.10 -8.68 -8.90
C LEU A 365 -7.23 -8.10 -10.32
N ARG A 366 -8.42 -8.15 -10.93
CA ARG A 366 -8.67 -7.50 -12.23
C ARG A 366 -8.62 -5.98 -12.15
N ASN A 367 -9.05 -5.37 -11.05
CA ASN A 367 -8.88 -3.94 -10.81
C ASN A 367 -7.40 -3.56 -10.81
N ALA A 368 -6.56 -4.29 -10.08
CA ALA A 368 -5.12 -4.05 -10.07
C ALA A 368 -4.50 -4.13 -11.48
N LEU A 369 -4.95 -5.06 -12.33
CA LEU A 369 -4.48 -5.19 -13.73
C LEU A 369 -4.85 -4.01 -14.64
N GLN A 370 -5.76 -3.13 -14.22
CA GLN A 370 -6.08 -1.93 -15.00
C GLN A 370 -4.89 -0.95 -15.03
N GLU A 371 -4.12 -0.89 -13.94
CA GLU A 371 -2.90 -0.06 -13.84
C GLU A 371 -1.63 -0.88 -13.99
N TYR A 372 -1.58 -2.06 -13.38
CA TYR A 372 -0.47 -3.00 -13.55
C TYR A 372 -0.58 -3.71 -14.89
N ARG A 373 -0.28 -2.97 -15.96
CA ARG A 373 -0.15 -3.49 -17.32
C ARG A 373 1.27 -3.97 -17.56
N ARG A 374 1.42 -5.01 -18.38
CA ARG A 374 2.70 -5.64 -18.66
C ARG A 374 3.76 -4.64 -19.16
N GLU A 375 3.36 -3.68 -19.99
CA GLU A 375 4.27 -2.72 -20.62
C GLU A 375 4.72 -1.60 -19.66
N VAL A 376 3.98 -1.37 -18.58
CA VAL A 376 4.21 -0.26 -17.63
C VAL A 376 4.81 -0.76 -16.33
N ALA A 377 4.29 -1.87 -15.81
CA ALA A 377 4.65 -2.45 -14.52
C ALA A 377 4.75 -3.99 -14.67
N PRO A 378 5.73 -4.49 -15.45
CA PRO A 378 5.83 -5.92 -15.81
C PRO A 378 5.91 -6.83 -14.58
N SER A 379 6.67 -6.43 -13.55
CA SER A 379 6.80 -7.22 -12.32
C SER A 379 5.49 -7.29 -11.56
N GLN A 380 4.80 -6.16 -11.37
CA GLN A 380 3.53 -6.10 -10.65
C GLN A 380 2.43 -6.84 -11.42
N TRP A 381 2.39 -6.67 -12.75
CA TRP A 381 1.50 -7.43 -13.63
C TRP A 381 1.71 -8.93 -13.44
N ALA A 382 2.96 -9.41 -13.47
CA ALA A 382 3.27 -10.83 -13.28
C ALA A 382 2.88 -11.36 -11.89
N THR A 383 3.03 -10.54 -10.83
CA THR A 383 2.53 -10.89 -9.49
C THR A 383 1.02 -11.09 -9.49
N VAL A 384 0.25 -10.19 -10.11
CA VAL A 384 -1.22 -10.31 -10.16
C VAL A 384 -1.65 -11.47 -11.04
N GLN A 385 -0.94 -11.73 -12.16
CA GLN A 385 -1.16 -12.92 -12.98
C GLN A 385 -0.92 -14.20 -12.17
N HIS A 386 0.15 -14.25 -11.36
CA HIS A 386 0.40 -15.38 -10.48
C HIS A 386 -0.74 -15.57 -9.45
N ALA A 387 -1.20 -14.50 -8.80
CA ALA A 387 -2.31 -14.55 -7.84
C ALA A 387 -3.62 -15.05 -8.47
N LEU A 388 -3.97 -14.58 -9.67
CA LEU A 388 -5.11 -15.09 -10.45
C LEU A 388 -4.92 -16.57 -10.81
N GLY A 389 -3.70 -16.97 -11.16
CA GLY A 389 -3.35 -18.37 -11.41
C GLY A 389 -3.65 -19.27 -10.21
N ILE A 390 -3.24 -18.84 -9.01
CA ILE A 390 -3.54 -19.56 -7.75
C ILE A 390 -5.04 -19.57 -7.48
N LEU A 391 -5.74 -18.45 -7.62
CA LEU A 391 -7.19 -18.36 -7.42
C LEU A 391 -7.93 -19.39 -8.28
N PHE A 392 -7.64 -19.43 -9.59
CA PHE A 392 -8.28 -20.37 -10.49
C PHE A 392 -7.88 -21.82 -10.23
N ALA A 393 -6.64 -22.08 -9.80
CA ALA A 393 -6.22 -23.42 -9.39
C ALA A 393 -7.02 -23.91 -8.16
N ARG A 394 -7.28 -23.03 -7.19
CA ARG A 394 -8.14 -23.32 -6.03
C ARG A 394 -9.60 -23.50 -6.39
N ARG A 395 -10.12 -22.75 -7.38
CA ARG A 395 -11.45 -22.97 -7.96
C ARG A 395 -11.56 -24.34 -8.59
N TYR A 396 -10.59 -24.71 -9.42
CA TYR A 396 -10.52 -26.04 -10.01
C TYR A 396 -10.43 -27.17 -8.97
N GLU A 397 -9.61 -27.00 -7.94
CA GLU A 397 -9.47 -28.01 -6.88
C GLU A 397 -10.81 -28.34 -6.22
N ARG A 398 -11.70 -27.34 -6.05
CA ARG A 398 -13.04 -27.52 -5.49
C ARG A 398 -14.08 -27.96 -6.52
N SER A 399 -14.22 -27.22 -7.62
CA SER A 399 -15.28 -27.43 -8.62
C SER A 399 -15.01 -28.65 -9.52
N GLY A 400 -13.74 -28.92 -9.84
CA GLY A 400 -13.34 -29.85 -10.89
C GLY A 400 -13.64 -29.35 -12.32
N GLU A 401 -14.06 -28.09 -12.49
CA GLU A 401 -14.39 -27.53 -13.79
C GLU A 401 -13.10 -27.20 -14.57
N GLU A 402 -12.95 -27.84 -15.73
CA GLU A 402 -11.74 -27.71 -16.56
C GLU A 402 -11.49 -26.27 -17.02
N ALA A 403 -12.53 -25.44 -17.13
CA ALA A 403 -12.40 -24.02 -17.43
C ALA A 403 -11.56 -23.27 -16.38
N HIS A 404 -11.69 -23.62 -15.10
CA HIS A 404 -10.85 -23.04 -14.04
C HIS A 404 -9.39 -23.51 -14.17
N ALA A 405 -9.16 -24.78 -14.52
CA ALA A 405 -7.80 -25.28 -14.73
C ALA A 405 -7.11 -24.58 -15.90
N GLN A 406 -7.83 -24.37 -17.01
CA GLN A 406 -7.33 -23.65 -18.19
C GLN A 406 -7.04 -22.18 -17.87
N ALA A 407 -7.92 -21.51 -17.11
CA ALA A 407 -7.70 -20.15 -16.65
C ALA A 407 -6.46 -20.05 -15.74
N ALA A 408 -6.30 -20.99 -14.80
CA ALA A 408 -5.12 -21.06 -13.93
C ALA A 408 -3.83 -21.21 -14.74
N GLU A 409 -3.80 -22.16 -15.67
CA GLU A 409 -2.66 -22.41 -16.56
C GLU A 409 -2.30 -21.16 -17.38
N ALA A 410 -3.30 -20.48 -17.95
CA ALA A 410 -3.10 -19.27 -18.74
C ALA A 410 -2.48 -18.14 -17.91
N HIS A 411 -3.01 -17.88 -16.72
CA HIS A 411 -2.50 -16.85 -15.81
C HIS A 411 -1.09 -17.16 -15.29
N LEU A 412 -0.80 -18.42 -14.92
CA LEU A 412 0.55 -18.83 -14.51
C LEU A 412 1.55 -18.73 -15.67
N ARG A 413 1.16 -19.10 -16.90
CA ARG A 413 2.01 -18.90 -18.09
C ARG A 413 2.25 -17.43 -18.41
N ASN A 414 1.27 -16.56 -18.17
CA ASN A 414 1.45 -15.12 -18.28
C ASN A 414 2.52 -14.62 -17.31
N ALA A 415 2.47 -15.04 -16.04
CA ALA A 415 3.49 -14.69 -15.06
C ALA A 415 4.91 -15.13 -15.50
N LEU A 416 5.06 -16.33 -16.10
CA LEU A 416 6.34 -16.82 -16.62
C LEU A 416 6.91 -16.01 -17.80
N GLN A 417 6.13 -15.14 -18.44
CA GLN A 417 6.65 -14.25 -19.48
C GLN A 417 7.62 -13.21 -18.91
N GLU A 418 7.39 -12.76 -17.67
CA GLU A 418 8.25 -11.81 -16.95
C GLU A 418 9.14 -12.51 -15.93
N TYR A 419 8.59 -13.49 -15.20
CA TYR A 419 9.33 -14.33 -14.28
C TYR A 419 10.10 -15.41 -15.04
N ARG A 420 11.16 -14.99 -15.71
CA ARG A 420 12.13 -15.89 -16.36
C ARG A 420 13.18 -16.33 -15.35
N ARG A 421 13.66 -17.56 -15.49
CA ARG A 421 14.65 -18.15 -14.57
C ARG A 421 15.90 -17.29 -14.41
N GLU A 422 16.37 -16.66 -15.48
CA GLU A 422 17.61 -15.87 -15.47
C GLU A 422 17.44 -14.49 -14.81
N VAL A 423 16.21 -13.98 -14.70
CA VAL A 423 15.90 -12.63 -14.20
C VAL A 423 15.32 -12.68 -12.79
N ALA A 424 14.42 -13.63 -12.55
CA ALA A 424 13.65 -13.77 -11.33
C ALA A 424 13.56 -15.27 -10.95
N PRO A 425 14.70 -15.92 -10.62
CA PRO A 425 14.77 -17.37 -10.41
C PRO A 425 13.82 -17.87 -9.32
N SER A 426 13.71 -17.11 -8.22
CA SER A 426 12.81 -17.45 -7.11
C SER A 426 11.34 -17.41 -7.54
N GLN A 427 10.91 -16.32 -8.19
CA GLN A 427 9.53 -16.17 -8.67
C GLN A 427 9.21 -17.18 -9.78
N TRP A 428 10.16 -17.43 -10.68
CA TRP A 428 10.02 -18.46 -11.71
C TRP A 428 9.78 -19.83 -11.06
N ALA A 429 10.57 -20.21 -10.05
CA ALA A 429 10.41 -21.48 -9.33
C ALA A 429 9.06 -21.57 -8.61
N THR A 430 8.57 -20.49 -8.02
CA THR A 430 7.23 -20.43 -7.41
C THR A 430 6.14 -20.73 -8.44
N VAL A 431 6.20 -20.10 -9.61
CA VAL A 431 5.20 -20.32 -10.67
C VAL A 431 5.31 -21.73 -11.26
N GLN A 432 6.53 -22.26 -11.42
CA GLN A 432 6.75 -23.65 -11.83
C GLN A 432 6.15 -24.62 -10.80
N HIS A 433 6.36 -24.41 -9.51
CA HIS A 433 5.74 -25.21 -8.46
C HIS A 433 4.20 -25.16 -8.54
N ALA A 434 3.62 -23.97 -8.69
CA ALA A 434 2.17 -23.80 -8.83
C ALA A 434 1.59 -24.53 -10.05
N LEU A 435 2.24 -24.46 -11.21
CA LEU A 435 1.87 -25.23 -12.40
C LEU A 435 1.98 -26.73 -12.13
N GLY A 436 3.02 -27.17 -11.43
CA GLY A 436 3.21 -28.55 -11.00
C GLY A 436 2.03 -29.09 -10.19
N ILE A 437 1.61 -28.34 -9.17
CA ILE A 437 0.44 -28.67 -8.35
C ILE A 437 -0.84 -28.69 -9.17
N LEU A 438 -1.07 -27.68 -10.03
CA LEU A 438 -2.25 -27.63 -10.91
C LEU A 438 -2.35 -28.87 -11.79
N PHE A 439 -1.27 -29.26 -12.45
CA PHE A 439 -1.25 -30.45 -13.30
C PHE A 439 -1.37 -31.75 -12.50
N ALA A 440 -0.82 -31.83 -11.30
CA ALA A 440 -1.02 -32.98 -10.41
C ALA A 440 -2.51 -33.15 -10.05
N ARG A 441 -3.22 -32.05 -9.77
CA ARG A 441 -4.68 -32.06 -9.55
C ARG A 441 -5.46 -32.42 -10.81
N ARG A 442 -5.02 -31.98 -11.99
CA ARG A 442 -5.60 -32.41 -13.27
C ARG A 442 -5.44 -33.90 -13.51
N TYR A 443 -4.27 -34.45 -13.21
CA TYR A 443 -4.03 -35.89 -13.26
C TYR A 443 -4.89 -36.66 -12.25
N GLU A 444 -4.98 -36.18 -11.01
CA GLU A 444 -5.77 -36.83 -9.95
C GLU A 444 -7.24 -37.02 -10.38
N ARG A 445 -7.82 -36.05 -11.09
CA ARG A 445 -9.20 -36.12 -11.61
C ARG A 445 -9.30 -36.91 -12.92
N SER A 446 -8.52 -36.54 -13.93
CA SER A 446 -8.64 -37.10 -15.29
C SER A 446 -8.02 -38.50 -15.44
N GLY A 447 -6.93 -38.78 -14.72
CA GLY A 447 -6.07 -39.94 -14.96
C GLY A 447 -5.23 -39.85 -16.23
N GLU A 448 -5.24 -38.71 -16.93
CA GLU A 448 -4.47 -38.54 -18.16
C GLU A 448 -2.97 -38.39 -17.87
N GLU A 449 -2.17 -39.34 -18.35
CA GLU A 449 -0.73 -39.40 -18.11
C GLU A 449 0.02 -38.14 -18.56
N ALA A 450 -0.48 -37.44 -19.59
CA ALA A 450 0.07 -36.15 -20.01
C ALA A 450 0.06 -35.10 -18.88
N HIS A 451 -0.97 -35.10 -18.03
CA HIS A 451 -1.02 -34.21 -16.87
C HIS A 451 0.00 -34.63 -15.80
N ALA A 452 0.23 -35.93 -15.58
CA ALA A 452 1.25 -36.39 -14.66
C ALA A 452 2.66 -36.00 -15.12
N GLN A 453 2.96 -36.18 -16.41
CA GLN A 453 4.23 -35.79 -17.01
C GLN A 453 4.46 -34.27 -16.93
N ALA A 454 3.42 -33.47 -17.20
CA ALA A 454 3.49 -32.02 -17.06
C ALA A 454 3.74 -31.60 -15.60
N ALA A 455 3.05 -32.23 -14.64
CA ALA A 455 3.24 -31.97 -13.22
C ALA A 455 4.68 -32.25 -12.77
N GLU A 456 5.20 -33.43 -13.12
CA GLU A 456 6.57 -33.85 -12.81
C GLU A 456 7.61 -32.89 -13.41
N ALA A 457 7.43 -32.49 -14.68
CA ALA A 457 8.33 -31.55 -15.36
C ALA A 457 8.37 -30.18 -14.66
N HIS A 458 7.20 -29.64 -14.31
CA HIS A 458 7.09 -28.36 -13.63
C HIS A 458 7.66 -28.39 -12.19
N LEU A 459 7.40 -29.45 -11.43
CA LEU A 459 7.98 -29.61 -10.08
C LEU A 459 9.50 -29.78 -10.14
N ARG A 460 10.03 -30.57 -11.10
CA ARG A 460 11.47 -30.68 -11.32
C ARG A 460 12.12 -29.37 -11.76
N ASN A 461 11.42 -28.55 -12.53
CA ASN A 461 11.88 -27.21 -12.85
C ASN A 461 12.03 -26.36 -11.59
N ALA A 462 11.03 -26.37 -10.70
CA ALA A 462 11.11 -25.64 -9.43
C ALA A 462 12.31 -26.09 -8.57
N LEU A 463 12.60 -27.40 -8.50
CA LEU A 463 13.76 -27.97 -7.78
C LEU A 463 15.13 -27.53 -8.33
N GLN A 464 15.20 -26.92 -9.52
CA GLN A 464 16.47 -26.34 -10.01
C GLN A 464 16.90 -25.12 -9.19
N GLU A 465 15.94 -24.37 -8.65
CA GLU A 465 16.17 -23.19 -7.81
C GLU A 465 15.90 -23.48 -6.33
N TYR A 466 14.82 -24.21 -6.04
CA TYR A 466 14.54 -24.73 -4.71
C TYR A 466 15.45 -25.89 -4.39
N ARG A 467 16.69 -25.58 -4.00
CA ARG A 467 17.67 -26.56 -3.54
C ARG A 467 17.64 -26.65 -2.03
N ARG A 468 17.87 -27.85 -1.48
CA ARG A 468 17.87 -28.10 -0.03
C ARG A 468 18.75 -27.12 0.75
N GLU A 469 19.91 -26.73 0.21
CA GLU A 469 20.86 -25.84 0.88
C GLU A 469 20.49 -24.35 0.77
N VAL A 470 19.61 -23.97 -0.16
CA VAL A 470 19.27 -22.56 -0.45
C VAL A 470 17.87 -22.22 0.04
N ALA A 471 16.90 -23.09 -0.25
CA ALA A 471 15.50 -22.93 0.09
C ALA A 471 14.96 -24.27 0.63
N PRO A 472 15.42 -24.71 1.83
CA PRO A 472 15.11 -26.04 2.37
C PRO A 472 13.60 -26.29 2.49
N ALA A 473 12.83 -25.28 2.93
CA ALA A 473 11.39 -25.40 3.09
C ALA A 473 10.68 -25.59 1.74
N ASP A 474 11.02 -24.77 0.73
CA ASP A 474 10.43 -24.86 -0.60
C ASP A 474 10.84 -26.15 -1.34
N TRP A 475 12.09 -26.59 -1.15
CA TRP A 475 12.59 -27.86 -1.67
C TRP A 475 11.77 -29.02 -1.08
N ALA A 476 11.63 -29.10 0.25
CA ALA A 476 10.88 -30.16 0.90
C ALA A 476 9.37 -30.15 0.56
N MET A 477 8.79 -28.96 0.38
CA MET A 477 7.42 -28.82 -0.11
C MET A 477 7.26 -29.36 -1.54
N THR A 478 8.24 -29.10 -2.41
CA THR A 478 8.23 -29.57 -3.80
C THR A 478 8.49 -31.08 -3.90
N GLU A 479 9.40 -31.62 -3.08
CA GLU A 479 9.62 -33.07 -2.94
C GLU A 479 8.34 -33.76 -2.44
N HIS A 480 7.68 -33.23 -1.41
CA HIS A 480 6.39 -33.76 -0.95
C HIS A 480 5.31 -33.73 -2.04
N ALA A 481 5.26 -32.67 -2.86
CA ALA A 481 4.34 -32.58 -3.99
C ALA A 481 4.61 -33.65 -5.07
N LEU A 482 5.89 -33.94 -5.35
CA LEU A 482 6.29 -35.05 -6.21
C LEU A 482 5.87 -36.40 -5.59
N GLY A 483 6.07 -36.59 -4.29
CA GLY A 483 5.62 -37.78 -3.56
C GLY A 483 4.11 -38.02 -3.73
N ASN A 484 3.29 -36.97 -3.55
CA ASN A 484 1.84 -37.02 -3.79
C ASN A 484 1.49 -37.39 -5.23
N LEU A 485 2.18 -36.80 -6.21
CA LEU A 485 1.99 -37.12 -7.63
C LEU A 485 2.26 -38.61 -7.91
N TRP A 486 3.40 -39.12 -7.44
CA TRP A 486 3.77 -40.53 -7.63
C TRP A 486 2.86 -41.50 -6.88
N LEU A 487 2.39 -41.13 -5.69
CA LEU A 487 1.36 -41.89 -4.97
C LEU A 487 0.08 -42.00 -5.82
N ARG A 488 -0.41 -40.90 -6.41
CA ARG A 488 -1.57 -40.96 -7.31
C ARG A 488 -1.31 -41.81 -8.56
N ARG A 489 -0.08 -41.81 -9.08
CA ARG A 489 0.32 -42.70 -10.19
C ARG A 489 0.32 -44.16 -9.78
N TYR A 490 0.81 -44.47 -8.58
CA TYR A 490 0.76 -45.81 -8.00
C TYR A 490 -0.69 -46.29 -7.79
N GLU A 491 -1.54 -45.45 -7.19
CA GLU A 491 -2.95 -45.81 -6.94
C GLU A 491 -3.70 -46.19 -8.23
N ARG A 492 -3.35 -45.58 -9.37
CA ARG A 492 -3.97 -45.89 -10.67
C ARG A 492 -3.32 -47.08 -11.38
N SER A 493 -2.00 -47.10 -11.47
CA SER A 493 -1.25 -48.11 -12.24
C SER A 493 -1.03 -49.43 -11.49
N GLY A 494 -0.83 -49.36 -10.16
CA GLY A 494 -0.35 -50.46 -9.34
C GLY A 494 1.13 -50.82 -9.56
N GLU A 495 1.88 -50.02 -10.33
CA GLU A 495 3.28 -50.30 -10.62
C GLU A 495 4.17 -49.97 -9.41
N GLU A 496 4.90 -50.96 -8.92
CA GLU A 496 5.73 -50.81 -7.72
C GLU A 496 6.82 -49.74 -7.86
N ALA A 497 7.31 -49.49 -9.07
CA ALA A 497 8.24 -48.40 -9.34
C ALA A 497 7.65 -47.01 -8.99
N HIS A 498 6.34 -46.81 -9.15
CA HIS A 498 5.67 -45.57 -8.75
C HIS A 498 5.58 -45.44 -7.23
N ALA A 499 5.36 -46.54 -6.51
CA ALA A 499 5.38 -46.54 -5.04
C ALA A 499 6.78 -46.21 -4.51
N GLN A 500 7.82 -46.83 -5.06
CA GLN A 500 9.22 -46.55 -4.70
C GLN A 500 9.61 -45.09 -4.98
N ALA A 501 9.14 -44.53 -6.11
CA ALA A 501 9.35 -43.12 -6.42
C ALA A 501 8.64 -42.19 -5.41
N ALA A 502 7.41 -42.52 -5.02
CA ALA A 502 6.66 -41.75 -4.02
C ALA A 502 7.37 -41.76 -2.65
N GLU A 503 7.80 -42.95 -2.21
CA GLU A 503 8.55 -43.16 -0.96
C GLU A 503 9.81 -42.30 -0.94
N ALA A 504 10.66 -42.39 -1.96
CA ALA A 504 11.90 -41.62 -2.04
C ALA A 504 11.68 -40.10 -1.96
N HIS A 505 10.64 -39.59 -2.62
CA HIS A 505 10.32 -38.15 -2.57
C HIS A 505 9.80 -37.72 -1.20
N TYR A 506 9.04 -38.55 -0.49
CA TYR A 506 8.64 -38.23 0.88
C TYR A 506 9.82 -38.32 1.86
N GLU A 507 10.69 -39.31 1.72
CA GLU A 507 11.92 -39.41 2.51
C GLU A 507 12.82 -38.18 2.34
N ASN A 508 12.99 -37.71 1.10
CA ASN A 508 13.67 -36.45 0.81
C ASN A 508 13.02 -35.28 1.58
N ALA A 509 11.70 -35.15 1.51
CA ALA A 509 10.99 -34.08 2.23
C ALA A 509 11.20 -34.13 3.75
N LEU A 510 11.28 -35.34 4.34
CA LEU A 510 11.52 -35.57 5.77
C LEU A 510 12.95 -35.21 6.22
N GLU A 511 13.93 -35.09 5.31
CA GLU A 511 15.28 -34.60 5.67
C GLU A 511 15.23 -33.17 6.22
N VAL A 512 14.28 -32.36 5.76
CA VAL A 512 14.07 -30.97 6.21
C VAL A 512 12.89 -30.88 7.18
N ARG A 513 11.77 -31.51 6.83
CA ARG A 513 10.54 -31.49 7.65
C ARG A 513 10.72 -32.43 8.83
N ARG A 514 11.41 -31.96 9.86
CA ARG A 514 11.64 -32.70 11.10
C ARG A 514 10.63 -32.30 12.17
N ARG A 515 10.26 -33.25 13.02
CA ARG A 515 9.29 -33.06 14.12
C ARG A 515 9.63 -31.84 14.99
N GLU A 516 10.91 -31.58 15.23
CA GLU A 516 11.38 -30.50 16.10
C GLU A 516 11.33 -29.12 15.45
N VAL A 517 11.36 -29.05 14.12
CA VAL A 517 11.50 -27.79 13.36
C VAL A 517 10.19 -27.40 12.68
N ALA A 518 9.49 -28.38 12.09
CA ALA A 518 8.25 -28.18 11.35
C ALA A 518 7.27 -29.32 11.65
N PRO A 519 6.75 -29.43 12.89
CA PRO A 519 5.95 -30.58 13.33
C PRO A 519 4.71 -30.83 12.48
N ALA A 520 4.04 -29.78 12.00
CA ALA A 520 2.86 -29.91 11.15
C ALA A 520 3.21 -30.47 9.76
N ASP A 521 4.27 -29.95 9.13
CA ASP A 521 4.73 -30.40 7.82
C ASP A 521 5.34 -31.82 7.86
N TRP A 522 6.03 -32.15 8.95
CA TRP A 522 6.53 -33.49 9.23
C TRP A 522 5.36 -34.48 9.34
N ALA A 523 4.38 -34.22 10.21
CA ALA A 523 3.21 -35.08 10.39
C ALA A 523 2.40 -35.24 9.09
N MET A 524 2.27 -34.19 8.28
CA MET A 524 1.64 -34.29 6.96
C MET A 524 2.39 -35.23 6.01
N THR A 525 3.72 -35.23 6.07
CA THR A 525 4.56 -36.08 5.21
C THR A 525 4.58 -37.53 5.70
N GLU A 526 4.69 -37.75 7.02
CA GLU A 526 4.53 -39.07 7.65
C GLU A 526 3.15 -39.66 7.33
N HIS A 527 2.08 -38.88 7.46
CA HIS A 527 0.74 -39.33 7.09
C HIS A 527 0.63 -39.72 5.60
N ALA A 528 1.29 -38.98 4.70
CA ALA A 528 1.32 -39.31 3.28
C ALA A 528 2.11 -40.60 2.99
N LEU A 529 3.20 -40.86 3.72
CA LEU A 529 3.91 -42.14 3.69
C LEU A 529 3.05 -43.28 4.24
N GLY A 530 2.36 -43.08 5.37
CA GLY A 530 1.41 -44.05 5.91
C GLY A 530 0.34 -44.43 4.89
N ASN A 531 -0.22 -43.42 4.19
CA ASN A 531 -1.18 -43.65 3.10
C ASN A 531 -0.56 -44.44 1.95
N LEU A 532 0.68 -44.14 1.54
CA LEU A 532 1.38 -44.91 0.51
C LEU A 532 1.53 -46.39 0.90
N TRP A 533 2.01 -46.66 2.11
CA TRP A 533 2.18 -48.03 2.60
C TRP A 533 0.84 -48.76 2.76
N LEU A 534 -0.20 -48.07 3.21
CA LEU A 534 -1.55 -48.64 3.26
C LEU A 534 -2.03 -49.05 1.85
N ARG A 535 -1.82 -48.21 0.83
CA ARG A 535 -2.15 -48.56 -0.56
C ARG A 535 -1.33 -49.75 -1.07
N ARG A 536 -0.06 -49.87 -0.68
CA ARG A 536 0.78 -51.03 -1.01
C ARG A 536 0.27 -52.30 -0.35
N TYR A 537 -0.14 -52.22 0.91
CA TYR A 537 -0.78 -53.33 1.62
C TYR A 537 -2.09 -53.76 0.95
N GLU A 538 -3.01 -52.84 0.68
CA GLU A 538 -4.30 -53.13 0.04
C GLU A 538 -4.15 -53.88 -1.29
N ARG A 539 -3.04 -53.66 -2.01
CA ARG A 539 -2.75 -54.32 -3.29
C ARG A 539 -1.99 -55.64 -3.16
N SER A 540 -0.99 -55.69 -2.28
CA SER A 540 -0.09 -56.86 -2.15
C SER A 540 -0.58 -57.89 -1.14
N GLY A 541 -1.28 -57.47 -0.09
CA GLY A 541 -1.62 -58.27 1.09
C GLY A 541 -0.43 -58.57 2.00
N GLU A 542 0.73 -57.93 1.80
CA GLU A 542 1.94 -58.18 2.59
C GLU A 542 1.89 -57.46 3.95
N GLU A 543 1.91 -58.22 5.03
CA GLU A 543 1.81 -57.69 6.41
C GLU A 543 2.90 -56.66 6.74
N ALA A 544 4.08 -56.77 6.13
CA ALA A 544 5.15 -55.79 6.29
C ALA A 544 4.73 -54.38 5.85
N HIS A 545 3.89 -54.25 4.81
CA HIS A 545 3.35 -52.98 4.35
C HIS A 545 2.33 -52.40 5.34
N ALA A 546 1.52 -53.25 5.99
CA ALA A 546 0.59 -52.79 7.03
C ALA A 546 1.34 -52.27 8.26
N GLN A 547 2.39 -52.98 8.69
CA GLN A 547 3.27 -52.56 9.80
C GLN A 547 3.98 -51.24 9.50
N ALA A 548 4.45 -51.05 8.26
CA ALA A 548 5.05 -49.78 7.84
C ALA A 548 4.02 -48.64 7.86
N ALA A 549 2.80 -48.87 7.40
CA ALA A 549 1.73 -47.88 7.45
C ALA A 549 1.39 -47.46 8.89
N GLU A 550 1.26 -48.43 9.80
CA GLU A 550 1.01 -48.18 11.22
C GLU A 550 2.13 -47.35 11.85
N ALA A 551 3.40 -47.70 11.61
CA ALA A 551 4.54 -46.96 12.13
C ALA A 551 4.53 -45.47 11.72
N HIS A 552 4.16 -45.17 10.47
CA HIS A 552 4.05 -43.79 9.98
C HIS A 552 2.82 -43.05 10.52
N TYR A 553 1.73 -43.74 10.86
CA TYR A 553 0.56 -43.12 11.50
C TYR A 553 0.73 -42.90 13.02
N GLU A 554 1.57 -43.70 13.67
CA GLU A 554 1.92 -43.53 15.10
C GLU A 554 2.88 -42.36 15.35
N ASN A 555 3.65 -41.97 14.33
CA ASN A 555 4.53 -40.79 14.31
C ASN A 555 3.71 -39.49 14.30
#